data_AF-A0A357XX75-F1
#
_entry.id   AF-A0A357XX75-F1
#
_cell.length_a   1.000
_cell.length_b   1.000
_cell.length_c   1.000
_cell.angle_alpha   90.00
_cell.angle_beta   90.00
_cell.angle_gamma   90.00
#
_symmetry.space_group_name_H-M   'P 1'
#
loop_
_entity.id
_entity.type
_entity.pdbx_description
1 polymer ?
#
loop_
_entity_poly.entity_id
_entity_poly.type
_entity_poly.pdbx_seq_one_letter_code
_entity_poly.pdbx_strand_id
1 'polypeptide(L)'
;FFRQPQAAQSKSIPMLDLKVIDTGVGISEEDQLIVFEKFRQGTSAMSEGDMMKREHSGSGLGLSIVKEICKMLEGEISLQSQLGVGSTFTVRLPWTLEPRTRTESEMMAEIQEFSKNRVAKAAAHKAGREDGAGAEKPAG
;
A
#
# COMPACT_ATOMS: atom_id res chain seq x y z
N PHE A 1 30.26 24.78 -39.18
CA PHE A 1 29.80 24.96 -37.80
C PHE A 1 28.28 24.82 -37.75
N PHE A 2 27.76 23.59 -37.68
CA PHE A 2 26.35 23.32 -37.36
C PHE A 2 26.35 22.51 -36.07
N ARG A 3 25.97 23.15 -34.96
CA ARG A 3 25.79 22.49 -33.67
C ARG A 3 24.40 21.84 -33.71
N GLN A 4 24.36 20.51 -33.72
CA GLN A 4 23.09 19.79 -33.58
C GLN A 4 22.46 20.14 -32.21
N PRO A 5 21.13 20.31 -32.12
CA PRO A 5 20.47 20.47 -30.84
C PRO A 5 20.58 19.14 -30.08
N GLN A 6 21.22 19.20 -28.93
CA GLN A 6 21.31 18.08 -28.01
C GLN A 6 19.90 17.83 -27.49
N ALA A 7 19.28 16.72 -27.92
CA ALA A 7 17.96 16.31 -27.47
C ALA A 7 17.96 16.28 -25.94
N ALA A 8 17.06 17.06 -25.33
CA ALA A 8 16.85 17.02 -23.90
C ALA A 8 16.48 15.59 -23.52
N GLN A 9 17.33 14.91 -22.75
CA GLN A 9 16.97 13.63 -22.16
C GLN A 9 15.81 13.88 -21.20
N SER A 10 14.59 13.57 -21.63
CA SER A 10 13.43 13.54 -20.76
C SER A 10 13.67 12.43 -19.73
N LYS A 11 13.78 12.79 -18.44
CA LYS A 11 13.78 11.80 -17.36
C LYS A 11 12.44 11.07 -17.42
N SER A 12 12.47 9.75 -17.63
CA SER A 12 11.28 8.92 -17.50
C SER A 12 10.83 8.90 -16.04
N ILE A 13 9.54 9.12 -15.81
CA ILE A 13 8.93 8.98 -14.49
C ILE A 13 8.93 7.47 -14.15
N PRO A 14 9.42 7.04 -12.98
CA PRO A 14 9.33 5.64 -12.58
C PRO A 14 7.86 5.23 -12.47
N MET A 15 7.52 4.00 -12.85
CA MET A 15 6.17 3.47 -12.73
C MET A 15 6.13 2.31 -11.73
N LEU A 16 5.08 2.25 -10.90
CA LEU A 16 4.75 1.14 -10.01
C LEU A 16 3.65 0.29 -10.66
N ASP A 17 3.95 -0.99 -10.90
CA ASP A 17 2.96 -1.98 -11.36
C ASP A 17 2.51 -2.84 -10.17
N LEU A 18 1.24 -2.70 -9.77
CA LEU A 18 0.58 -3.52 -8.75
C LEU A 18 -0.31 -4.55 -9.44
N LYS A 19 0.01 -5.84 -9.24
CA LYS A 19 -0.71 -6.96 -9.85
C LYS A 19 -1.50 -7.75 -8.81
N VAL A 20 -2.78 -7.94 -9.08
CA VAL A 20 -3.66 -8.82 -8.30
C VAL A 20 -4.03 -10.00 -9.18
N ILE A 21 -3.55 -11.19 -8.79
CA ILE A 21 -3.81 -12.45 -9.48
C ILE A 21 -4.88 -13.20 -8.69
N ASP A 22 -5.97 -13.53 -9.38
CA ASP A 22 -7.08 -14.32 -8.88
C ASP A 22 -7.20 -15.61 -9.69
N THR A 23 -7.50 -16.72 -9.02
CA THR A 23 -7.68 -18.06 -9.62
C THR A 23 -9.17 -18.43 -9.75
N GLY A 24 -10.05 -17.45 -9.78
CA GLY A 24 -11.49 -17.65 -9.93
C GLY A 24 -11.88 -18.11 -11.33
N VAL A 25 -13.17 -17.98 -11.66
CA VAL A 25 -13.74 -18.48 -12.92
C VAL A 25 -13.24 -17.77 -14.19
N GLY A 26 -12.49 -16.70 -14.06
CA GLY A 26 -12.10 -15.84 -15.18
C GLY A 26 -13.26 -15.04 -15.76
N ILE A 27 -12.99 -14.31 -16.84
CA ILE A 27 -13.91 -13.36 -17.48
C ILE A 27 -13.85 -13.60 -19.00
N SER A 28 -15.01 -13.68 -19.66
CA SER A 28 -15.09 -13.86 -21.11
C SER A 28 -14.53 -12.64 -21.85
N GLU A 29 -14.05 -12.83 -23.08
CA GLU A 29 -13.52 -11.73 -23.89
C GLU A 29 -14.54 -10.58 -24.07
N GLU A 30 -15.82 -10.92 -24.21
CA GLU A 30 -16.91 -9.94 -24.33
C GLU A 30 -17.10 -9.13 -23.04
N ASP A 31 -17.15 -9.80 -21.88
CA ASP A 31 -17.32 -9.14 -20.59
C ASP A 31 -16.07 -8.31 -20.22
N GLN A 32 -14.87 -8.72 -20.65
CA GLN A 32 -13.62 -7.96 -20.44
C GLN A 32 -13.67 -6.54 -21.04
N LEU A 33 -14.40 -6.34 -22.15
CA LEU A 33 -14.54 -5.03 -22.80
C LEU A 33 -15.35 -4.03 -21.96
N ILE A 34 -16.28 -4.53 -21.15
CA ILE A 34 -17.25 -3.71 -20.41
C ILE A 34 -17.07 -3.78 -18.90
N VAL A 35 -16.16 -4.60 -18.38
CA VAL A 35 -15.99 -4.88 -16.94
C VAL A 35 -15.66 -3.64 -16.09
N PHE A 36 -15.12 -2.58 -16.71
CA PHE A 36 -14.81 -1.31 -16.04
C PHE A 36 -15.94 -0.27 -16.14
N GLU A 37 -17.04 -0.56 -16.84
CA GLU A 37 -18.20 0.32 -16.88
C GLU A 37 -18.99 0.23 -15.57
N LYS A 38 -19.65 1.32 -15.20
CA LYS A 38 -20.48 1.38 -13.99
C LYS A 38 -21.68 0.45 -14.14
N PHE A 39 -22.03 -0.25 -13.06
CA PHE A 39 -23.21 -1.11 -12.97
C PHE A 39 -23.18 -2.34 -13.91
N ARG A 40 -22.02 -2.68 -14.49
CA ARG A 40 -21.87 -3.93 -15.24
C ARG A 40 -21.53 -5.08 -14.31
N GLN A 41 -22.19 -6.21 -14.55
CA GLN A 41 -21.90 -7.50 -13.93
C GLN A 41 -21.73 -8.49 -15.08
N GLY A 42 -20.70 -9.34 -15.03
CA GLY A 42 -20.41 -10.29 -16.10
C GLY A 42 -21.60 -11.22 -16.36
N THR A 43 -21.96 -11.38 -17.62
CA THR A 43 -23.09 -12.22 -18.03
C THR A 43 -22.68 -13.69 -18.15
N SER A 44 -21.38 -13.95 -18.36
CA SER A 44 -20.84 -15.26 -18.75
C SER A 44 -20.54 -16.21 -17.59
N ALA A 45 -20.53 -15.71 -16.34
CA ALA A 45 -20.33 -16.55 -15.15
C ALA A 45 -21.60 -17.35 -14.76
N MET A 46 -22.69 -17.21 -15.54
CA MET A 46 -23.97 -17.88 -15.32
C MET A 46 -23.93 -19.30 -15.90
N SER A 47 -23.24 -20.22 -15.21
CA SER A 47 -23.53 -21.65 -15.39
C SER A 47 -24.83 -21.98 -14.65
N GLU A 48 -25.73 -22.73 -15.30
CA GLU A 48 -27.07 -23.10 -14.84
C GLU A 48 -27.13 -23.84 -13.47
N GLY A 49 -25.98 -24.13 -12.85
CA GLY A 49 -25.88 -24.73 -11.50
C GLY A 49 -25.47 -23.78 -10.37
N ASP A 50 -25.05 -22.54 -10.65
CA ASP A 50 -24.35 -21.69 -9.66
C ASP A 50 -25.29 -20.72 -8.89
N MET A 51 -26.52 -21.16 -8.61
CA MET A 51 -27.53 -20.35 -7.88
C MET A 51 -27.07 -19.95 -6.46
N MET A 52 -26.02 -20.59 -5.93
CA MET A 52 -25.41 -20.30 -4.63
C MET A 52 -24.43 -19.11 -4.64
N LYS A 53 -23.93 -18.67 -5.81
CA LYS A 53 -22.96 -17.56 -5.93
C LYS A 53 -23.59 -16.18 -5.97
N ARG A 54 -24.93 -16.11 -5.98
CA ARG A 54 -25.69 -14.85 -5.94
C ARG A 54 -25.79 -14.21 -4.56
N GLU A 55 -25.29 -14.86 -3.50
CA GLU A 55 -25.38 -14.29 -2.15
C GLU A 55 -24.47 -13.07 -1.92
N HIS A 56 -23.58 -12.73 -2.86
CA HIS A 56 -22.62 -11.61 -2.73
C HIS A 56 -22.62 -10.64 -3.92
N SER A 57 -23.71 -10.49 -4.66
CA SER A 57 -23.73 -9.61 -5.85
C SER A 57 -23.56 -8.13 -5.49
N GLY A 58 -22.32 -7.62 -5.55
CA GLY A 58 -22.03 -6.19 -5.40
C GLY A 58 -22.60 -5.35 -6.55
N SER A 59 -22.74 -4.05 -6.37
CA SER A 59 -23.40 -3.11 -7.32
C SER A 59 -22.74 -2.96 -8.71
N GLY A 60 -21.68 -3.70 -9.01
CA GLY A 60 -20.92 -3.54 -10.27
C GLY A 60 -20.14 -2.21 -10.33
N LEU A 61 -19.89 -1.57 -9.19
CA LEU A 61 -19.19 -0.27 -9.14
C LEU A 61 -17.70 -0.41 -8.83
N GLY A 62 -17.24 -1.49 -8.20
CA GLY A 62 -15.88 -1.62 -7.69
C GLY A 62 -14.79 -1.29 -8.73
N LEU A 63 -14.79 -1.97 -9.87
CA LEU A 63 -13.77 -1.76 -10.91
C LEU A 63 -13.89 -0.39 -11.60
N SER A 64 -15.10 0.15 -11.73
CA SER A 64 -15.29 1.51 -12.25
C SER A 64 -14.70 2.57 -11.31
N ILE A 65 -14.82 2.39 -10.00
CA ILE A 65 -14.20 3.26 -8.99
C ILE A 65 -12.69 3.15 -9.08
N VAL A 66 -12.14 1.93 -9.15
CA VAL A 66 -10.70 1.72 -9.28
C VAL A 66 -10.15 2.40 -10.54
N LYS A 67 -10.85 2.30 -11.67
CA LYS A 67 -10.46 2.98 -12.92
C LYS A 67 -10.41 4.50 -12.77
N GLU A 68 -11.41 5.10 -12.13
CA GLU A 68 -11.41 6.55 -11.87
C GLU A 68 -10.29 6.96 -10.90
N ILE A 69 -10.05 6.20 -9.84
CA ILE A 69 -8.94 6.45 -8.91
C ILE A 69 -7.59 6.39 -9.64
N CYS A 70 -7.35 5.35 -10.45
CA CYS A 70 -6.12 5.23 -11.23
C CYS A 70 -5.92 6.43 -12.14
N LYS A 71 -6.98 6.86 -12.83
CA LYS A 71 -6.95 8.05 -13.70
C LYS A 71 -6.63 9.32 -12.92
N MET A 72 -7.21 9.52 -11.73
CA MET A 72 -6.90 10.66 -10.86
C MET A 72 -5.45 10.66 -10.38
N LEU A 73 -4.84 9.49 -10.26
CA LEU A 73 -3.43 9.29 -9.92
C LEU A 73 -2.52 9.28 -11.16
N GLU A 74 -3.00 9.73 -12.32
CA GLU A 74 -2.26 9.75 -13.59
C GLU A 74 -1.74 8.36 -14.03
N GLY A 75 -2.44 7.31 -13.58
CA GLY A 75 -2.14 5.93 -13.92
C GLY A 75 -3.25 5.25 -14.70
N GLU A 76 -3.12 3.94 -14.84
CA GLU A 76 -4.03 3.08 -15.60
C GLU A 76 -4.31 1.76 -14.89
N ILE A 77 -5.42 1.12 -15.24
CA ILE A 77 -5.73 -0.26 -14.86
C ILE A 77 -5.97 -1.08 -16.12
N SER A 78 -5.43 -2.30 -16.13
CA SER A 78 -5.61 -3.28 -17.21
C SER A 78 -5.99 -4.65 -16.64
N LEU A 79 -6.56 -5.50 -17.49
CA LEU A 79 -7.00 -6.84 -17.16
C LEU A 79 -6.46 -7.83 -18.19
N GLN A 80 -6.02 -8.98 -17.70
CA GLN A 80 -5.79 -10.19 -18.49
C GLN A 80 -6.59 -11.30 -17.83
N SER A 81 -7.45 -11.98 -18.58
CA SER A 81 -8.30 -13.03 -18.01
C SER A 81 -8.52 -14.16 -19.00
N GLN A 82 -8.68 -15.36 -18.46
CA GLN A 82 -9.07 -16.55 -19.21
C GLN A 82 -10.14 -17.31 -18.42
N LEU A 83 -11.26 -17.61 -19.09
CA LEU A 83 -12.34 -18.42 -18.50
C LEU A 83 -11.81 -19.77 -18.00
N GLY A 84 -12.23 -20.14 -16.80
CA GLY A 84 -11.82 -21.36 -16.09
C GLY A 84 -10.42 -21.34 -15.50
N VAL A 85 -9.62 -20.28 -15.72
CA VAL A 85 -8.24 -20.17 -15.22
C VAL A 85 -8.11 -19.08 -14.16
N GLY A 86 -8.70 -17.92 -14.40
CA GLY A 86 -8.62 -16.78 -13.48
C GLY A 86 -8.36 -15.46 -14.18
N SER A 87 -7.97 -14.45 -13.40
CA SER A 87 -7.81 -13.06 -13.84
C SER A 87 -6.60 -12.41 -13.19
N THR A 88 -5.91 -11.55 -13.93
CA THR A 88 -4.87 -10.67 -13.41
C THR A 88 -5.24 -9.22 -13.70
N PHE A 89 -5.48 -8.46 -12.65
CA PHE A 89 -5.66 -7.01 -12.72
C PHE A 89 -4.32 -6.33 -12.46
N THR A 90 -3.92 -5.41 -13.34
CA THR A 90 -2.68 -4.65 -13.20
C THR A 90 -3.00 -3.17 -13.12
N VAL A 91 -2.69 -2.55 -11.98
CA VAL A 91 -2.71 -1.11 -11.77
C VAL A 91 -1.30 -0.57 -11.98
N ARG A 92 -1.14 0.42 -12.84
CA ARG A 92 0.13 1.09 -13.13
C ARG A 92 0.02 2.55 -12.75
N LEU A 93 0.87 3.00 -11.83
CA LEU A 93 0.87 4.37 -11.32
C LEU A 93 2.25 5.03 -11.49
N PRO A 94 2.33 6.33 -11.76
CA PRO A 94 3.58 7.06 -11.63
C PRO A 94 4.03 7.02 -10.17
N TRP A 95 5.30 6.72 -9.95
CA TRP A 95 5.89 6.57 -8.64
C TRP A 95 7.09 7.49 -8.50
N THR A 96 6.89 8.60 -7.78
CA THR A 96 7.97 9.50 -7.39
C THR A 96 8.48 9.08 -6.01
N LEU A 97 9.68 8.51 -5.97
CA LEU A 97 10.43 8.45 -4.72
C LEU A 97 10.99 9.86 -4.46
N GLU A 98 10.29 10.65 -3.65
CA GLU A 98 10.96 11.77 -3.02
C GLU A 98 12.06 11.20 -2.11
N PRO A 99 13.33 11.58 -2.30
CA PRO A 99 14.36 11.22 -1.35
C PRO A 99 13.97 11.85 -0.03
N ARG A 100 13.51 11.05 0.93
CA ARG A 100 13.45 11.47 2.34
C ARG A 100 14.89 11.53 2.84
N THR A 101 15.60 12.60 2.51
CA THR A 101 16.79 12.98 3.27
C THR A 101 16.31 13.38 4.65
N ARG A 102 16.30 12.42 5.58
CA ARG A 102 16.24 12.74 6.99
C ARG A 102 17.47 13.58 7.30
N THR A 103 17.28 14.79 7.80
CA THR A 103 18.44 15.64 8.11
C THR A 103 19.22 15.01 9.27
N GLU A 104 20.54 15.20 9.30
CA GLU A 104 21.35 14.80 10.46
C GLU A 104 20.78 15.41 11.75
N SER A 105 20.27 16.65 11.68
CA SER A 105 19.60 17.32 12.80
C SER A 105 18.38 16.56 13.32
N GLU A 106 17.48 16.09 12.44
CA GLU A 106 16.31 15.29 12.82
C GLU A 106 16.68 13.94 13.42
N MET A 107 17.75 13.32 12.91
CA MET A 107 18.25 12.04 13.42
C MET A 107 18.93 12.21 14.78
N MET A 108 19.73 13.27 14.95
CA MET A 108 20.38 13.62 16.21
C MET A 108 19.36 14.01 17.28
N ALA A 109 18.31 14.75 16.92
CA ALA A 109 17.23 15.12 17.84
C ALA A 109 16.54 13.88 18.41
N GLU A 110 16.23 12.90 17.57
CA GLU A 110 15.60 11.65 18.00
C GLU A 110 16.54 10.80 18.87
N ILE A 111 17.82 10.67 18.49
CA ILE A 111 18.84 9.97 19.32
C ILE A 111 19.01 10.64 20.68
N GLN A 112 18.99 11.98 20.73
CA GLN A 112 19.07 12.74 21.97
C GLN A 112 17.84 12.54 22.85
N GLU A 113 16.65 12.50 22.25
CA GLU A 113 15.39 12.24 22.95
C GLU A 113 15.37 10.83 23.55
N PHE A 114 15.76 9.81 22.78
CA PHE A 114 15.91 8.44 23.28
C PHE A 114 16.93 8.35 24.42
N SER A 115 18.05 9.09 24.31
CA SER A 115 19.08 9.13 25.36
C SER A 115 18.56 9.78 26.64
N LYS A 116 17.84 10.90 26.54
CA LYS A 116 17.19 11.59 27.68
C LYS A 116 16.19 10.68 28.39
N ASN A 117 15.36 9.95 27.63
CA ASN A 117 14.36 9.05 28.20
C ASN A 117 14.99 7.84 28.93
N ARG A 118 16.15 7.34 28.47
CA ARG A 118 16.88 6.29 29.21
C ARG A 118 17.53 6.81 30.50
N VAL A 119 18.06 8.03 30.48
CA VAL A 119 18.64 8.67 31.68
C VAL A 119 17.56 8.97 32.72
N ALA A 120 16.41 9.52 32.30
CA ALA A 120 15.28 9.77 33.19
C ALA A 120 14.75 8.49 33.86
N LYS A 121 14.65 7.39 33.09
CA LYS A 121 14.20 6.09 33.61
C LYS A 121 15.23 5.44 34.54
N ALA A 122 16.53 5.62 34.29
CA ALA A 122 17.60 5.13 35.17
C ALA A 122 17.69 5.93 36.49
N ALA A 123 17.52 7.26 36.42
CA ALA A 123 17.51 8.12 37.60
C ALA A 123 16.29 7.83 38.50
N ALA A 124 15.11 7.60 37.91
CA ALA A 124 13.92 7.20 38.64
C ALA A 124 14.08 5.83 39.33
N HIS A 125 14.85 4.90 38.75
CA HIS A 125 15.14 3.60 39.37
C HIS A 125 16.15 3.70 40.53
N LYS A 126 17.05 4.70 40.52
CA LYS A 126 18.06 4.89 41.56
C LYS A 126 17.51 5.62 42.81
N ALA A 127 16.57 6.54 42.62
CA ALA A 127 15.94 7.29 43.72
C ALA A 127 14.99 6.44 44.60
N GLY A 128 14.57 5.25 44.15
CA GLY A 128 13.70 4.35 44.93
C GLY A 128 14.43 3.36 45.83
N ARG A 129 15.76 3.40 45.93
CA ARG A 129 16.56 2.39 46.66
C ARG A 129 17.26 2.90 47.93
N GLU A 130 17.15 4.19 48.27
CA GLU A 130 17.88 4.77 49.42
C GLU A 130 17.05 4.96 50.71
N ASP A 131 15.72 4.76 50.70
CA ASP A 131 14.87 4.97 51.89
C ASP A 131 14.63 3.70 52.75
N GLY A 132 15.56 2.73 52.75
CA GLY A 132 15.33 1.41 53.33
C GLY A 132 16.52 0.79 54.10
N ALA A 133 17.27 1.57 54.87
CA ALA A 133 18.26 1.01 55.81
C ALA A 133 18.37 1.88 57.07
N GLY A 134 17.54 1.59 58.08
CA GLY A 134 17.59 2.30 59.35
C GLY A 134 16.62 1.79 60.41
N ALA A 135 16.72 0.51 60.79
CA ALA A 135 16.19 0.02 62.07
C ALA A 135 16.80 -1.33 62.47
N GLU A 136 18.08 -1.33 62.86
CA GLU A 136 18.58 -2.36 63.79
C GLU A 136 18.77 -1.70 65.16
N LYS A 137 17.95 -2.15 66.11
CA LYS A 137 18.02 -1.77 67.52
C LYS A 137 18.78 -2.88 68.26
N PRO A 138 19.88 -2.62 68.96
CA PRO A 138 20.44 -3.60 69.87
C PRO A 138 20.03 -3.32 71.32
N ALA A 139 19.62 -4.42 71.96
CA ALA A 139 19.77 -4.81 73.37
C ALA A 139 19.30 -3.89 74.51
N GLY A 140 18.52 -4.48 75.42
CA GLY A 140 18.13 -3.92 76.73
C GLY A 140 16.80 -4.49 77.19
#